data_AF-A0A956JNT8-F1
#
_entry.id   AF-A0A956JNT8-F1
#
_cell.length_a   1.000
_cell.length_b   1.000
_cell.length_c   1.000
_cell.angle_alpha   90.00
_cell.angle_beta   90.00
_cell.angle_gamma   90.00
#
_symmetry.space_group_name_H-M   'P 1'
#
loop_
_entity.id
_entity.type
_entity.pdbx_description
1 polymer ?
#
loop_
_entity_poly.entity_id
_entity_poly.type
_entity_poly.pdbx_seq_one_letter_code
_entity_poly.pdbx_strand_id
1 'polypeptide(L)'
;MRSSRTKLLLTIALPIILVTATATRARAADAAALLARGIEAFDKASFDKARALLAKAAAAAGSDAKLAAKAELHIGLAWAIEGKSENARTAFERALGYDVSLDIDRSRYSGDVAKVFDTTRGKLRGTLVVTGAPAGAQIRVDGKQTGAASTQRIGRHRIEVISADGKHRVSANAVVRVDKSTEVAVKLPGALTKRPAGDDAGDKPAKARGGRLWTWIALGTGVALAATSIGLFVHAGTLSSEEEDIIKNVLSPVGTYNPDTGTWSRRDSATLKQFIDANQARIDKHDEVRKFENISYVLTAVAGALGVAAVVLFFVEGSSASSDRDSKASFAPMIGPGVAGASLDMRF
;
A
#
# COMPACT_ATOMS: atom_id res chain seq x y z
N MET A 1 33.71 -33.86 -35.38
CA MET A 1 32.61 -32.98 -35.86
C MET A 1 31.33 -33.27 -35.08
N ARG A 2 31.08 -32.56 -33.97
CA ARG A 2 29.77 -32.48 -33.27
C ARG A 2 29.95 -31.57 -32.04
N SER A 3 29.61 -30.28 -32.15
CA SER A 3 29.39 -29.36 -31.01
C SER A 3 29.20 -27.91 -31.50
N SER A 4 28.02 -27.53 -32.01
CA SER A 4 27.71 -26.11 -32.32
C SER A 4 26.20 -25.77 -32.40
N ARG A 5 25.30 -26.43 -31.66
CA ARG A 5 23.84 -26.20 -31.80
C ARG A 5 23.07 -25.81 -30.53
N THR A 6 23.73 -25.47 -29.42
CA THR A 6 23.07 -25.19 -28.13
C THR A 6 23.23 -23.76 -27.60
N LYS A 7 23.62 -22.78 -28.43
CA LYS A 7 23.76 -21.36 -28.02
C LYS A 7 22.76 -20.39 -28.67
N LEU A 8 21.76 -20.87 -29.43
CA LEU A 8 20.91 -20.00 -30.25
C LEU A 8 19.43 -19.86 -29.81
N LEU A 9 19.11 -20.18 -28.54
CA LEU A 9 17.73 -20.11 -28.02
C LEU A 9 17.56 -19.21 -26.78
N LEU A 10 18.58 -18.43 -26.40
CA LEU A 10 18.57 -17.62 -25.18
C LEU A 10 18.57 -16.09 -25.42
N THR A 11 18.16 -15.62 -26.60
CA THR A 11 18.26 -14.19 -26.98
C THR A 11 16.94 -13.56 -27.44
N ILE A 12 15.80 -14.23 -27.30
CA ILE A 12 14.48 -13.73 -27.76
C ILE A 12 13.50 -13.46 -26.59
N ALA A 13 13.85 -13.82 -25.35
CA ALA A 13 12.94 -13.66 -24.22
C ALA A 13 12.97 -12.27 -23.53
N LEU A 14 13.95 -11.41 -23.85
CA LEU A 14 14.17 -10.13 -23.14
C LEU A 14 13.34 -8.91 -23.63
N PRO A 15 12.79 -8.81 -24.87
CA PRO A 15 12.02 -7.63 -25.27
C PRO A 15 10.54 -7.66 -24.82
N ILE A 16 9.98 -8.78 -24.37
CA ILE A 16 8.54 -8.87 -24.05
C ILE A 16 8.22 -8.27 -22.67
N ILE A 17 9.17 -8.23 -21.74
CA ILE A 17 8.95 -7.71 -20.38
C ILE A 17 8.95 -6.16 -20.34
N LEU A 18 9.49 -5.48 -21.36
CA LEU A 18 9.58 -4.02 -21.37
C LEU A 18 8.28 -3.32 -21.84
N VAL A 19 7.38 -4.03 -22.54
CA VAL A 19 6.16 -3.42 -23.12
C VAL A 19 5.03 -3.27 -22.09
N THR A 20 5.01 -4.05 -21.01
CA THR A 20 3.88 -4.01 -20.05
C THR A 20 3.96 -2.87 -19.04
N ALA A 21 5.14 -2.30 -18.79
CA ALA A 21 5.33 -1.23 -17.80
C ALA A 21 4.86 0.16 -18.28
N THR A 22 4.75 0.40 -19.59
CA THR A 22 4.35 1.72 -20.13
C THR A 22 2.84 1.93 -20.12
N ALA A 23 2.05 0.88 -20.33
CA ALA A 23 0.58 0.96 -20.39
C ALA A 23 -0.06 1.34 -19.04
N THR A 24 0.53 0.92 -17.91
CA THR A 24 0.01 1.24 -16.58
C THR A 24 0.18 2.72 -16.21
N ARG A 25 1.28 3.36 -16.65
CA ARG A 25 1.54 4.78 -16.39
C ARG A 25 0.60 5.71 -17.16
N ALA A 26 0.35 5.41 -18.44
CA ALA A 26 -0.58 6.20 -19.26
C ALA A 26 -1.99 6.23 -18.64
N ARG A 27 -2.46 5.06 -18.19
CA ARG A 27 -3.78 4.94 -17.55
C ARG A 27 -3.89 5.73 -16.24
N ALA A 28 -2.84 5.76 -15.42
CA ALA A 28 -2.82 6.53 -14.19
C ALA A 28 -2.87 8.05 -14.45
N ALA A 29 -2.14 8.52 -15.47
CA ALA A 29 -2.18 9.92 -15.90
C ALA A 29 -3.58 10.31 -16.41
N ASP A 30 -4.22 9.45 -17.19
CA ASP A 30 -5.60 9.65 -17.66
C ASP A 30 -6.59 9.71 -16.49
N ALA A 31 -6.44 8.83 -15.50
CA ALA A 31 -7.28 8.82 -14.29
C ALA A 31 -7.16 10.13 -13.51
N ALA A 32 -5.94 10.65 -13.33
CA ALA A 32 -5.69 11.91 -12.64
C ALA A 32 -6.27 13.11 -13.41
N ALA A 33 -6.14 13.13 -14.75
CA ALA A 33 -6.72 14.17 -15.58
C ALA A 33 -8.27 14.16 -15.54
N LEU A 34 -8.88 12.97 -15.56
CA LEU A 34 -10.33 12.81 -15.39
C LEU A 34 -10.80 13.27 -14.01
N LEU A 35 -10.06 12.94 -12.95
CA LEU A 35 -10.34 13.39 -11.60
C LEU A 35 -10.32 14.93 -11.53
N ALA A 36 -9.28 15.57 -12.06
CA ALA A 36 -9.15 17.03 -12.07
C ALA A 36 -10.33 17.71 -12.79
N ARG A 37 -10.69 17.23 -13.99
CA ARG A 37 -11.86 17.73 -14.74
C ARG A 37 -13.18 17.48 -14.01
N GLY A 38 -13.29 16.34 -13.31
CA GLY A 38 -14.45 16.00 -12.50
C GLY A 38 -14.62 16.94 -11.30
N ILE A 39 -13.53 17.26 -10.61
CA ILE A 39 -13.52 18.23 -9.51
C ILE A 39 -13.83 19.64 -10.02
N GLU A 40 -13.26 20.05 -11.16
CA GLU A 40 -13.58 21.34 -11.77
C GLU A 40 -15.08 21.44 -12.15
N ALA A 41 -15.66 20.39 -12.70
CA ALA A 41 -17.10 20.34 -12.98
C ALA A 41 -17.95 20.39 -11.70
N PHE A 42 -17.47 19.76 -10.62
CA PHE A 42 -18.10 19.82 -9.29
C PHE A 42 -18.10 21.24 -8.73
N ASP A 43 -16.96 21.94 -8.80
CA ASP A 43 -16.81 23.33 -8.34
C ASP A 43 -17.68 24.30 -9.14
N LYS A 44 -17.96 23.99 -10.42
CA LYS A 44 -18.90 24.72 -11.28
C LYS A 44 -20.38 24.29 -11.08
N ALA A 45 -20.69 23.56 -10.01
CA ALA A 45 -22.02 23.01 -9.70
C ALA A 45 -22.64 22.15 -10.83
N SER A 46 -21.82 21.64 -11.75
CA SER A 46 -22.26 20.77 -12.85
C SER A 46 -22.24 19.30 -12.40
N PHE A 47 -23.07 18.95 -11.41
CA PHE A 47 -22.97 17.70 -10.67
C PHE A 47 -23.12 16.43 -11.53
N ASP A 48 -23.99 16.43 -12.54
CA ASP A 48 -24.12 15.30 -13.48
C ASP A 48 -22.82 15.04 -14.25
N LYS A 49 -22.23 16.11 -14.79
CA LYS A 49 -20.96 16.05 -15.51
C LYS A 49 -19.82 15.64 -14.58
N ALA A 50 -19.79 16.19 -13.36
CA ALA A 50 -18.82 15.85 -12.34
C ALA A 50 -18.87 14.35 -12.03
N ARG A 51 -20.05 13.81 -11.69
CA ARG A 51 -20.24 12.38 -11.41
C ARG A 51 -19.80 11.50 -12.58
N ALA A 52 -20.14 11.86 -13.82
CA ALA A 52 -19.73 11.10 -14.99
C ALA A 52 -18.20 11.06 -15.18
N LEU A 53 -17.52 12.20 -14.99
CA LEU A 53 -16.06 12.29 -15.08
C LEU A 53 -15.36 11.57 -13.93
N LEU A 54 -15.87 11.73 -12.70
CA LEU A 54 -15.33 11.09 -11.50
C LEU A 54 -15.51 9.57 -11.54
N ALA A 55 -16.64 9.07 -12.06
CA ALA A 55 -16.84 7.63 -12.25
C ALA A 55 -15.83 7.05 -13.26
N LYS A 56 -15.55 7.77 -14.36
CA LYS A 56 -14.48 7.40 -15.30
C LYS A 56 -13.11 7.43 -14.62
N ALA A 57 -12.84 8.43 -13.79
CA ALA A 57 -11.59 8.53 -13.03
C ALA A 57 -11.41 7.34 -12.07
N ALA A 58 -12.44 6.98 -11.30
CA ALA A 58 -12.42 5.83 -10.40
C ALA A 58 -12.16 4.52 -11.15
N ALA A 59 -12.81 4.30 -12.30
CA ALA A 59 -12.56 3.12 -13.15
C ALA A 59 -11.18 3.11 -13.81
N ALA A 60 -10.63 4.28 -14.13
CA ALA A 60 -9.30 4.42 -14.71
C ALA A 60 -8.19 4.22 -13.66
N ALA A 61 -8.45 4.52 -12.38
CA ALA A 61 -7.48 4.47 -11.28
C ALA A 61 -6.73 3.14 -11.13
N GLY A 62 -7.37 2.01 -11.50
CA GLY A 62 -6.76 0.69 -11.44
C GLY A 62 -6.40 0.31 -10.00
N SER A 63 -5.11 0.18 -9.70
CA SER A 63 -4.60 -0.14 -8.36
C SER A 63 -4.37 1.09 -7.46
N ASP A 64 -4.53 2.32 -7.97
CA ASP A 64 -4.41 3.52 -7.15
C ASP A 64 -5.67 3.75 -6.30
N ALA A 65 -5.66 3.13 -5.12
CA ALA A 65 -6.75 3.23 -4.16
C ALA A 65 -7.02 4.67 -3.69
N LYS A 66 -5.99 5.52 -3.59
CA LYS A 66 -6.18 6.91 -3.12
C LYS A 66 -6.91 7.75 -4.17
N LEU A 67 -6.55 7.58 -5.44
CA LEU A 67 -7.22 8.25 -6.55
C LEU A 67 -8.68 7.79 -6.65
N ALA A 68 -8.93 6.48 -6.58
CA ALA A 68 -10.28 5.92 -6.57
C ALA A 68 -11.12 6.42 -5.37
N ALA A 69 -10.53 6.44 -4.17
CA ALA A 69 -11.17 6.97 -2.97
C ALA A 69 -11.58 8.44 -3.14
N LYS A 70 -10.67 9.27 -3.66
CA LYS A 70 -10.92 10.70 -3.88
C LYS A 70 -12.00 10.94 -4.94
N ALA A 71 -12.05 10.13 -5.99
CA ALA A 71 -13.09 10.21 -7.01
C ALA A 71 -14.48 9.88 -6.42
N GLU A 72 -14.60 8.74 -5.73
CA GLU A 72 -15.86 8.31 -5.08
C GLU A 72 -16.31 9.27 -3.97
N LEU A 73 -15.36 9.89 -3.25
CA LEU A 73 -15.67 10.94 -2.28
C LEU A 73 -16.42 12.10 -2.93
N HIS A 74 -15.91 12.62 -4.06
CA HIS A 74 -16.55 13.74 -4.75
C HIS A 74 -17.89 13.34 -5.39
N ILE A 75 -18.05 12.08 -5.81
CA ILE A 75 -19.36 11.55 -6.24
C ILE A 75 -20.35 11.59 -5.07
N GLY A 76 -19.94 11.13 -3.88
CA GLY A 76 -20.77 11.17 -2.68
C GLY A 76 -21.13 12.60 -2.25
N LEU A 77 -20.17 13.52 -2.30
CA LEU A 77 -20.40 14.94 -2.03
C LEU A 77 -21.41 15.55 -3.00
N ALA A 78 -21.32 15.21 -4.29
CA ALA A 78 -22.25 15.72 -5.31
C ALA A 78 -23.68 15.24 -5.04
N TRP A 79 -23.85 13.97 -4.68
CA TRP A 79 -25.16 13.44 -4.29
C TRP A 79 -25.69 14.07 -2.99
N ALA A 80 -24.82 14.30 -2.01
CA ALA A 80 -25.22 14.88 -0.73
C ALA A 80 -25.70 16.34 -0.90
N ILE A 81 -25.02 17.14 -1.73
CA ILE A 81 -25.40 18.53 -2.03
C ILE A 81 -26.77 18.60 -2.73
N GLU A 82 -27.08 17.64 -3.61
CA GLU A 82 -28.40 17.53 -4.24
C GLU A 82 -29.49 16.95 -3.32
N GLY A 83 -29.19 16.67 -2.04
CA GLY A 83 -30.12 16.08 -1.08
C GLY A 83 -30.38 14.58 -1.26
N LYS A 84 -29.69 13.92 -2.19
CA LYS A 84 -29.85 12.49 -2.50
C LYS A 84 -29.02 11.63 -1.54
N SER A 85 -29.44 11.61 -0.28
CA SER A 85 -28.70 11.02 0.84
C SER A 85 -28.35 9.53 0.64
N GLU A 86 -29.27 8.70 0.13
CA GLU A 86 -28.98 7.28 -0.07
C GLU A 86 -27.84 7.05 -1.08
N ASN A 87 -27.89 7.73 -2.23
CA ASN A 87 -26.82 7.66 -3.25
C ASN A 87 -25.49 8.17 -2.70
N ALA A 88 -25.53 9.21 -1.86
CA ALA A 88 -24.34 9.74 -1.20
C ALA A 88 -23.72 8.70 -0.26
N ARG A 89 -24.52 8.00 0.54
CA ARG A 89 -24.03 6.94 1.45
C ARG A 89 -23.31 5.83 0.68
N THR A 90 -23.91 5.33 -0.41
CA THR A 90 -23.29 4.29 -1.23
C THR A 90 -21.94 4.73 -1.81
N ALA A 91 -21.83 5.97 -2.28
CA ALA A 91 -20.55 6.50 -2.79
C ALA A 91 -19.51 6.71 -1.68
N PHE A 92 -19.91 7.21 -0.51
CA PHE A 92 -19.02 7.34 0.65
C PHE A 92 -18.54 5.99 1.17
N GLU A 93 -19.40 4.96 1.15
CA GLU A 93 -19.02 3.60 1.50
C GLU A 93 -17.95 3.06 0.55
N ARG A 94 -18.13 3.24 -0.78
CA ARG A 94 -17.09 2.87 -1.76
C ARG A 94 -15.79 3.63 -1.51
N ALA A 95 -15.85 4.95 -1.26
CA ALA A 95 -14.68 5.77 -0.96
C ALA A 95 -13.92 5.26 0.29
N LEU A 96 -14.63 4.96 1.37
CA LEU A 96 -14.08 4.41 2.61
C LEU A 96 -13.55 2.96 2.46
N GLY A 97 -14.10 2.20 1.50
CA GLY A 97 -13.58 0.89 1.12
C GLY A 97 -12.20 0.95 0.48
N TYR A 98 -11.91 2.02 -0.26
CA TYR A 98 -10.58 2.29 -0.82
C TYR A 98 -9.61 2.89 0.19
N ASP A 99 -10.05 3.92 0.95
CA ASP A 99 -9.25 4.58 1.98
C ASP A 99 -10.05 4.85 3.25
N VAL A 100 -9.76 4.10 4.32
CA VAL A 100 -10.46 4.25 5.61
C VAL A 100 -10.02 5.49 6.41
N SER A 101 -8.92 6.13 6.01
CA SER A 101 -8.42 7.35 6.65
C SER A 101 -9.01 8.62 6.07
N LEU A 102 -9.80 8.49 5.01
CA LEU A 102 -10.50 9.58 4.35
C LEU A 102 -11.33 10.39 5.36
N ASP A 103 -11.24 11.70 5.21
CA ASP A 103 -12.03 12.67 5.95
C ASP A 103 -12.53 13.75 5.00
N ILE A 104 -13.60 14.42 5.40
CA ILE A 104 -14.17 15.54 4.67
C ILE A 104 -13.73 16.85 5.30
N ASP A 105 -13.50 17.86 4.48
CA ASP A 105 -13.24 19.20 4.98
C ASP A 105 -14.54 19.83 5.49
N ARG A 106 -14.77 19.73 6.80
CA ARG A 106 -15.97 20.27 7.47
C ARG A 106 -16.09 21.80 7.38
N SER A 107 -15.00 22.51 7.06
CA SER A 107 -15.06 23.96 6.83
C SER A 107 -15.65 24.30 5.46
N ARG A 108 -15.54 23.38 4.50
CA ARG A 108 -16.00 23.56 3.12
C ARG A 108 -17.42 23.05 2.86
N TYR A 109 -17.90 22.08 3.64
CA TYR A 109 -19.20 21.43 3.43
C TYR A 109 -20.16 21.67 4.59
N SER A 110 -21.47 21.67 4.30
CA SER A 110 -22.49 21.88 5.32
C SER A 110 -22.50 20.76 6.38
N GLY A 111 -23.03 21.07 7.56
CA GLY A 111 -23.16 20.10 8.66
C GLY A 111 -23.97 18.86 8.27
N ASP A 112 -24.95 18.98 7.38
CA ASP A 112 -25.75 17.86 6.90
C ASP A 112 -24.94 16.90 6.02
N VAL A 113 -24.12 17.43 5.10
CA VAL A 113 -23.21 16.60 4.29
C VAL A 113 -22.23 15.86 5.21
N ALA A 114 -21.70 16.57 6.22
CA ALA A 114 -20.79 15.96 7.18
C ALA A 114 -21.45 14.86 8.02
N LYS A 115 -22.68 15.11 8.47
CA LYS A 115 -23.48 14.13 9.20
C LYS A 115 -23.75 12.88 8.38
N VAL A 116 -24.03 13.00 7.07
CA VAL A 116 -24.22 11.84 6.19
C VAL A 116 -22.93 11.01 6.10
N PHE A 117 -21.78 11.65 5.88
CA PHE A 117 -20.48 10.97 5.82
C PHE A 117 -20.13 10.26 7.13
N ASP A 118 -20.23 10.97 8.27
CA ASP A 118 -19.93 10.44 9.60
C ASP A 118 -20.87 9.29 9.98
N THR A 119 -22.16 9.40 9.63
CA THR A 119 -23.14 8.32 9.84
C THR A 119 -22.78 7.07 9.03
N THR A 120 -22.40 7.24 7.75
CA THR A 120 -21.95 6.11 6.91
C THR A 120 -20.72 5.45 7.51
N ARG A 121 -19.66 6.23 7.81
CA ARG A 121 -18.43 5.72 8.44
C ARG A 121 -18.71 5.00 9.75
N GLY A 122 -19.60 5.54 10.57
CA GLY A 122 -20.00 4.99 11.86
C GLY A 122 -20.79 3.67 11.78
N LYS A 123 -21.34 3.31 10.62
CA LYS A 123 -22.07 2.05 10.38
C LYS A 123 -21.18 0.94 9.84
N LEU A 124 -20.12 1.28 9.10
CA LEU A 124 -19.25 0.29 8.48
C LEU A 124 -18.41 -0.46 9.52
N ARG A 125 -18.24 -1.76 9.30
CA ARG A 125 -17.53 -2.68 10.19
C ARG A 125 -16.53 -3.53 9.40
N GLY A 126 -15.53 -4.03 10.10
CA GLY A 126 -14.61 -5.04 9.61
C GLY A 126 -14.25 -6.04 10.71
N THR A 127 -13.55 -7.09 10.35
CA THR A 127 -13.11 -8.12 11.30
C THR A 127 -11.65 -7.88 11.65
N LEU A 128 -11.34 -7.82 12.94
CA LEU A 128 -9.97 -7.77 13.45
C LEU A 128 -9.65 -9.12 14.11
N VAL A 129 -8.57 -9.76 13.64
CA VAL A 129 -8.06 -11.02 14.17
C VAL A 129 -6.66 -10.78 14.74
N VAL A 130 -6.47 -11.08 16.01
CA VAL A 130 -5.20 -10.99 16.70
C VAL A 130 -4.64 -12.40 16.86
N THR A 131 -3.48 -12.66 16.25
CA THR A 131 -2.80 -13.96 16.29
C THR A 131 -1.51 -13.89 17.11
N GLY A 132 -1.05 -15.02 17.64
CA GLY A 132 0.18 -15.10 18.45
C GLY A 132 0.02 -14.72 19.93
N ALA A 133 -1.18 -14.33 20.37
CA ALA A 133 -1.46 -14.13 21.79
C ALA A 133 -1.44 -15.49 22.55
N PRO A 134 -0.68 -15.63 23.66
CA PRO A 134 -0.66 -16.85 24.44
C PRO A 134 -2.00 -17.08 25.14
N ALA A 135 -2.30 -18.34 25.47
CA ALA A 135 -3.52 -18.69 26.17
C ALA A 135 -3.67 -17.90 27.48
N GLY A 136 -4.86 -17.35 27.73
CA GLY A 136 -5.14 -16.51 28.89
C GLY A 136 -4.70 -15.04 28.76
N ALA A 137 -4.09 -14.63 27.64
CA ALA A 137 -3.81 -13.22 27.40
C ALA A 137 -5.11 -12.41 27.25
N GLN A 138 -5.13 -11.21 27.83
CA GLN A 138 -6.20 -10.24 27.63
C GLN A 138 -5.89 -9.40 26.39
N ILE A 139 -6.83 -9.36 25.46
CA ILE A 139 -6.76 -8.52 24.27
C ILE A 139 -7.69 -7.32 24.49
N ARG A 140 -7.19 -6.12 24.25
CA ARG A 140 -7.98 -4.88 24.29
C ARG A 140 -7.85 -4.17 22.95
N VAL A 141 -8.96 -3.67 22.44
CA VAL A 141 -9.02 -2.83 21.25
C VAL A 141 -9.59 -1.48 21.68
N ASP A 142 -8.82 -0.42 21.48
CA ASP A 142 -9.12 0.94 21.92
C ASP A 142 -9.49 1.02 23.41
N GLY A 143 -8.79 0.24 24.24
CA GLY A 143 -9.02 0.15 25.69
C GLY A 143 -10.16 -0.76 26.13
N LYS A 144 -11.02 -1.23 25.20
CA LYS A 144 -12.10 -2.18 25.51
C LYS A 144 -11.60 -3.62 25.38
N GLN A 145 -11.83 -4.45 26.39
CA GLN A 145 -11.47 -5.88 26.33
C GLN A 145 -12.30 -6.63 25.28
N THR A 146 -11.63 -7.41 24.43
CA THR A 146 -12.20 -8.18 23.33
C THR A 146 -11.61 -9.59 23.28
N GLY A 147 -12.18 -10.45 22.44
CA GLY A 147 -11.59 -11.74 22.09
C GLY A 147 -10.49 -11.62 21.03
N ALA A 148 -9.92 -12.77 20.64
CA ALA A 148 -8.91 -12.89 19.59
C ALA A 148 -9.45 -12.51 18.19
N ALA A 149 -10.73 -12.76 17.93
CA ALA A 149 -11.43 -12.24 16.77
C ALA A 149 -12.58 -11.34 17.24
N SER A 150 -12.68 -10.14 16.67
CA SER A 150 -13.73 -9.19 17.02
C SER A 150 -14.15 -8.32 15.84
N THR A 151 -15.42 -7.97 15.78
CA THR A 151 -15.95 -7.02 14.80
C THR A 151 -15.73 -5.60 15.31
N GLN A 152 -15.03 -4.78 14.54
CA GLN A 152 -14.67 -3.41 14.89
C GLN A 152 -15.26 -2.43 13.87
N ARG A 153 -15.33 -1.14 14.26
CA ARG A 153 -15.59 -0.07 13.29
C ARG A 153 -14.45 -0.05 12.27
N ILE A 154 -14.67 0.55 11.10
CA ILE A 154 -13.56 0.79 10.18
C ILE A 154 -12.69 1.92 10.69
N GLY A 155 -11.40 1.88 10.37
CA GLY A 155 -10.43 2.91 10.74
C GLY A 155 -9.20 2.35 11.42
N ARG A 156 -8.49 3.24 12.12
CA ARG A 156 -7.29 2.89 12.88
C ARG A 156 -7.68 2.52 14.30
N HIS A 157 -7.18 1.38 14.76
CA HIS A 157 -7.43 0.84 16.09
C HIS A 157 -6.12 0.56 16.80
N ARG A 158 -6.07 0.88 18.09
CA ARG A 158 -4.95 0.51 18.95
C ARG A 158 -5.27 -0.81 19.63
N ILE A 159 -4.41 -1.79 19.43
CA ILE A 159 -4.49 -3.11 20.03
C ILE A 159 -3.50 -3.16 21.18
N GLU A 160 -3.94 -3.69 22.32
CA GLU A 160 -3.10 -4.01 23.46
C GLU A 160 -3.30 -5.48 23.80
N VAL A 161 -2.20 -6.24 23.84
CA VAL A 161 -2.21 -7.63 24.31
C VAL A 161 -1.43 -7.68 25.62
N ILE A 162 -2.08 -8.14 26.68
CA ILE A 162 -1.55 -8.25 28.03
C ILE A 162 -1.45 -9.73 28.37
N SER A 163 -0.29 -10.20 28.82
CA SER A 163 -0.10 -11.59 29.24
C SER A 163 -1.00 -11.96 30.42
N ALA A 164 -1.24 -13.27 30.60
CA ALA A 164 -2.10 -13.77 31.67
C ALA A 164 -1.63 -13.35 33.09
N ASP A 165 -0.31 -13.18 33.27
CA ASP A 165 0.29 -12.70 34.53
C ASP A 165 0.34 -11.17 34.65
N GLY A 166 -0.11 -10.43 33.64
CA GLY A 166 -0.11 -8.97 33.60
C GLY A 166 1.27 -8.31 33.45
N LYS A 167 2.36 -9.07 33.39
CA LYS A 167 3.74 -8.53 33.40
C LYS A 167 4.21 -8.03 32.04
N HIS A 168 3.67 -8.61 30.96
CA HIS A 168 4.05 -8.26 29.60
C HIS A 168 2.87 -7.60 28.90
N ARG A 169 3.16 -6.46 28.26
CA ARG A 169 2.20 -5.71 27.45
C ARG A 169 2.84 -5.38 26.11
N VAL A 170 2.14 -5.67 25.03
CA VAL A 170 2.51 -5.24 23.68
C VAL A 170 1.37 -4.42 23.11
N SER A 171 1.71 -3.32 22.44
CA SER A 171 0.74 -2.49 21.72
C SER A 171 1.07 -2.52 20.23
N ALA A 172 0.03 -2.63 19.40
CA ALA A 172 0.13 -2.58 17.94
C ALA A 172 -0.99 -1.70 17.38
N ASN A 173 -0.77 -1.10 16.22
CA ASN A 173 -1.81 -0.37 15.50
C ASN A 173 -2.31 -1.23 14.34
N ALA A 174 -3.62 -1.21 14.11
CA ALA A 174 -4.26 -1.95 13.03
C ALA A 174 -5.20 -1.04 12.25
N VAL A 175 -5.34 -1.32 10.96
CA VAL A 175 -6.25 -0.60 10.07
C VAL A 175 -7.36 -1.55 9.64
N VAL A 176 -8.52 -1.44 10.27
CA VAL A 176 -9.70 -2.26 9.98
C VAL A 176 -10.41 -1.68 8.76
N ARG A 177 -10.60 -2.51 7.74
CA ARG A 177 -11.27 -2.15 6.48
C ARG A 177 -12.67 -2.75 6.38
N VAL A 178 -13.53 -2.12 5.58
CA VAL A 178 -14.91 -2.56 5.32
C VAL A 178 -14.89 -4.01 4.83
N ASP A 179 -15.65 -4.88 5.49
CA ASP A 179 -15.87 -6.29 5.12
C ASP A 179 -14.61 -7.12 4.89
N LYS A 180 -13.47 -6.70 5.46
CA LYS A 180 -12.20 -7.42 5.38
C LYS A 180 -11.75 -7.88 6.75
N SER A 181 -11.16 -9.08 6.78
CA SER A 181 -10.41 -9.55 7.94
C SER A 181 -9.02 -8.93 7.93
N THR A 182 -8.68 -8.25 9.02
CA THR A 182 -7.36 -7.68 9.26
C THR A 182 -6.69 -8.52 10.32
N GLU A 183 -5.60 -9.20 9.97
CA GLU A 183 -4.84 -10.00 10.90
C GLU A 183 -3.66 -9.20 11.48
N VAL A 184 -3.47 -9.28 12.79
CA VAL A 184 -2.35 -8.66 13.50
C VAL A 184 -1.65 -9.73 14.33
N ALA A 185 -0.46 -10.10 13.90
CA ALA A 185 0.40 -10.99 14.64
C ALA A 185 1.10 -10.21 15.77
N VAL A 186 0.88 -10.63 17.01
CA VAL A 186 1.50 -10.05 18.20
C VAL A 186 2.40 -11.09 18.84
N LYS A 187 3.66 -10.72 19.11
CA LYS A 187 4.63 -11.57 19.80
C LYS A 187 4.90 -11.00 21.19
N LEU A 188 4.44 -11.69 22.23
CA LEU A 188 4.74 -11.34 23.61
C LEU A 188 6.12 -11.91 24.01
N PRO A 189 7.04 -11.08 24.55
CA PRO A 189 8.29 -11.58 25.12
C PRO A 189 7.99 -12.46 26.34
N GLY A 190 8.72 -13.56 26.50
CA GLY A 190 8.58 -14.45 27.66
C GLY A 190 7.50 -15.53 27.54
N ALA A 191 6.71 -15.54 26.46
CA ALA A 191 5.92 -16.71 26.09
C ALA A 191 6.85 -17.80 25.57
N LEU A 192 7.56 -18.46 26.48
CA LEU A 192 8.16 -19.75 26.20
C LEU A 192 6.99 -20.63 25.77
N THR A 193 6.98 -21.02 24.50
CA THR A 193 6.19 -22.16 24.04
C THR A 193 6.60 -23.29 24.96
N LYS A 194 5.83 -23.52 26.03
CA LYS A 194 5.99 -24.66 26.91
C LYS A 194 5.80 -25.83 25.95
N ARG A 195 6.91 -26.36 25.45
CA ARG A 195 6.94 -27.48 24.52
C ARG A 195 6.00 -28.50 25.14
N PRO A 196 4.92 -28.92 24.44
CA PRO A 196 3.94 -29.82 25.03
C PRO A 196 4.74 -30.95 25.66
N ALA A 197 4.58 -31.11 26.98
CA ALA A 197 5.26 -32.13 27.74
C ALA A 197 4.61 -33.46 27.32
N GLY A 198 5.09 -34.00 26.21
CA GLY A 198 4.57 -35.18 25.54
C GLY A 198 5.71 -35.81 24.76
N ASP A 199 6.14 -36.96 25.27
CA ASP A 199 6.73 -38.06 24.52
C ASP A 199 8.19 -37.94 24.07
N ASP A 200 9.11 -37.59 24.98
CA ASP A 200 10.50 -38.08 24.90
C ASP A 200 10.58 -39.57 25.33
N ALA A 201 9.67 -40.41 24.84
CA ALA A 201 9.76 -41.86 24.96
C ALA A 201 10.56 -42.40 23.76
N GLY A 202 11.89 -42.36 23.87
CA GLY A 202 12.71 -43.52 23.52
C GLY A 202 13.08 -43.83 22.07
N ASP A 203 12.79 -43.00 21.06
CA ASP A 203 13.26 -43.32 19.70
C ASP A 203 14.66 -42.76 19.39
N LYS A 204 15.62 -43.69 19.31
CA LYS A 204 17.02 -43.46 18.94
C LYS A 204 17.09 -42.72 17.58
N PRO A 205 17.93 -41.69 17.44
CA PRO A 205 18.05 -40.96 16.17
C PRO A 205 18.68 -41.85 15.09
N ALA A 206 17.89 -42.19 14.07
CA ALA A 206 18.41 -42.72 12.82
C ALA A 206 19.33 -41.66 12.17
N LYS A 207 20.58 -42.04 11.92
CA LYS A 207 21.61 -41.20 11.30
C LYS A 207 21.22 -40.84 9.86
N ALA A 208 20.55 -39.71 9.65
CA ALA A 208 20.35 -39.14 8.33
C ALA A 208 21.66 -38.47 7.85
N ARG A 209 22.36 -39.15 6.94
CA ARG A 209 23.51 -38.67 6.17
C ARG A 209 23.00 -37.84 4.97
N GLY A 210 23.55 -36.62 4.80
CA GLY A 210 23.65 -35.93 3.51
C GLY A 210 22.54 -34.93 3.18
N GLY A 211 22.86 -33.62 3.14
CA GLY A 211 21.98 -32.59 2.55
C GLY A 211 21.96 -31.22 3.24
N ARG A 212 23.08 -30.75 3.83
CA ARG A 212 23.14 -29.52 4.65
C ARG A 212 23.51 -28.22 3.88
N LEU A 213 23.07 -28.03 2.63
CA LEU A 213 23.41 -26.81 1.88
C LEU A 213 22.25 -25.89 1.51
N TRP A 214 20.99 -26.32 1.60
CA TRP A 214 19.85 -25.52 1.11
C TRP A 214 19.17 -24.63 2.16
N THR A 215 19.38 -24.89 3.46
CA THR A 215 18.62 -24.19 4.52
C THR A 215 19.09 -22.75 4.77
N TRP A 216 20.33 -22.40 4.41
CA TRP A 216 20.85 -21.03 4.58
C TRP A 216 20.37 -20.04 3.50
N ILE A 217 20.03 -20.53 2.30
CA ILE A 217 19.60 -19.67 1.19
C ILE A 217 18.16 -19.18 1.38
N ALA A 218 17.29 -19.97 2.03
CA ALA A 218 15.93 -19.53 2.35
C ALA A 218 15.85 -18.46 3.45
N LEU A 219 16.87 -18.37 4.32
CA LEU A 219 16.90 -17.38 5.42
C LEU A 219 17.46 -16.01 4.96
N GLY A 220 18.26 -15.98 3.89
CA GLY A 220 18.87 -14.74 3.38
C GLY A 220 17.93 -13.83 2.57
N THR A 221 16.95 -14.41 1.87
CA THR A 221 16.06 -13.65 0.96
C THR A 221 15.00 -12.82 1.69
N GLY A 222 14.71 -13.14 2.95
CA GLY A 222 13.70 -12.43 3.76
C GLY A 222 14.15 -11.06 4.28
N VAL A 223 15.46 -10.81 4.40
CA VAL A 223 15.98 -9.59 5.06
C VAL A 223 16.16 -8.42 4.07
N ALA A 224 16.39 -8.70 2.77
CA ALA A 224 16.59 -7.65 1.77
C ALA A 224 15.32 -6.83 1.45
N LEU A 225 14.13 -7.41 1.62
CA LEU A 225 12.85 -6.71 1.36
C LEU A 225 12.38 -5.85 2.56
N ALA A 226 12.94 -6.04 3.75
CA ALA A 226 12.61 -5.23 4.92
C ALA A 226 13.48 -3.97 5.08
N ALA A 227 14.68 -3.94 4.48
CA ALA A 227 15.59 -2.80 4.58
C ALA A 227 15.21 -1.63 3.66
N THR A 228 14.54 -1.89 2.52
CA THR A 228 14.12 -0.85 1.57
C THR A 228 12.92 -0.03 2.03
N SER A 229 12.14 -0.49 3.02
CA SER A 229 10.98 0.23 3.54
C SER A 229 11.31 1.28 4.61
N ILE A 230 12.49 1.21 5.25
CA ILE A 230 12.90 2.14 6.32
C ILE A 230 13.68 3.34 5.75
N GLY A 231 14.39 3.19 4.63
CA GLY A 231 15.18 4.26 4.00
C GLY A 231 14.38 5.44 3.43
N LEU A 232 13.07 5.27 3.18
CA LEU A 232 12.21 6.30 2.61
C LEU A 232 11.60 7.27 3.64
N PHE A 233 11.75 7.02 4.94
CA PHE A 233 11.17 7.89 5.99
C PHE A 233 12.12 8.94 6.58
N VAL A 234 13.43 8.87 6.29
CA VAL A 234 14.43 9.78 6.92
C VAL A 234 14.68 11.06 6.10
N HIS A 235 14.21 11.15 4.84
CA HIS A 235 14.50 12.32 3.99
C HIS A 235 13.44 13.44 4.00
N ALA A 236 12.38 13.33 4.81
CA ALA A 236 11.30 14.32 4.87
C ALA A 236 11.45 15.37 5.99
N GLY A 237 12.59 15.39 6.70
CA GLY A 237 12.77 16.17 7.93
C GLY A 237 13.40 17.57 7.81
N THR A 238 13.71 18.07 6.60
CA THR A 238 14.50 19.31 6.44
C THR A 238 13.81 20.49 5.75
N LEU A 239 12.47 20.52 5.68
CA LEU A 239 11.73 21.61 4.98
C LEU A 239 10.99 22.61 5.88
N SER A 240 11.14 22.55 7.22
CA SER A 240 10.24 23.32 8.10
C SER A 240 10.60 24.80 8.35
N SER A 241 11.71 25.34 7.81
CA SER A 241 12.05 26.77 8.01
C SER A 241 11.53 27.69 6.91
N GLU A 242 11.26 27.16 5.70
CA GLU A 242 10.83 27.97 4.55
C GLU A 242 9.30 28.19 4.55
N GLU A 243 8.53 27.28 5.14
CA GLU A 243 7.07 27.40 5.25
C GLU A 243 6.63 28.49 6.25
N GLU A 244 7.45 28.79 7.27
CA GLU A 244 7.12 29.81 8.27
C GLU A 244 7.16 31.24 7.68
N ASP A 245 8.06 31.49 6.72
CA ASP A 245 8.17 32.77 6.00
C ASP A 245 7.08 32.94 4.92
N ILE A 246 6.56 31.83 4.39
CA ILE A 246 5.44 31.85 3.44
C ILE A 246 4.14 32.23 4.17
N ILE A 247 3.90 31.68 5.37
CA ILE A 247 2.68 31.96 6.15
C ILE A 247 2.66 33.43 6.63
N LYS A 248 3.80 33.99 7.06
CA LYS A 248 3.89 35.41 7.48
C LYS A 248 3.70 36.39 6.32
N ASN A 249 4.12 36.03 5.10
CA ASN A 249 3.95 36.89 3.92
C ASN A 249 2.59 36.75 3.23
N VAL A 250 1.91 35.61 3.38
CA VAL A 250 0.57 35.39 2.78
C VAL A 250 -0.55 35.97 3.67
N LEU A 251 -0.38 36.03 4.99
CA LEU A 251 -1.40 36.51 5.93
C LEU A 251 -1.36 38.01 6.24
N SER A 252 -0.36 38.75 5.78
CA SER A 252 -0.25 40.20 5.97
C SER A 252 -0.89 41.16 4.94
N PRO A 253 -1.68 40.78 3.90
CA PRO A 253 -2.13 41.76 2.91
C PRO A 253 -3.64 42.00 2.89
N VAL A 254 -4.18 42.79 3.82
CA VAL A 254 -5.43 43.54 3.58
C VAL A 254 -5.26 44.97 4.08
N GLY A 255 -4.39 45.73 3.42
CA GLY A 255 -4.18 47.16 3.71
C GLY A 255 -3.40 47.44 4.99
N THR A 256 -2.77 48.61 5.05
CA THR A 256 -2.26 49.18 6.30
C THR A 256 -3.35 50.05 6.89
N TYR A 257 -3.86 49.66 8.06
CA TYR A 257 -4.76 50.49 8.84
C TYR A 257 -3.97 51.66 9.42
N ASN A 258 -4.36 52.89 9.10
CA ASN A 258 -3.76 54.08 9.70
C ASN A 258 -4.54 54.43 10.98
N PRO A 259 -3.95 54.26 12.18
CA PRO A 259 -4.66 54.48 13.45
C PRO A 259 -5.03 55.94 13.67
N ASP A 260 -4.30 56.89 13.09
CA ASP A 260 -4.51 58.32 13.29
C ASP A 260 -5.71 58.84 12.47
N THR A 261 -6.01 58.19 11.34
CA THR A 261 -7.11 58.59 10.45
C THR A 261 -8.29 57.62 10.47
N GLY A 262 -8.15 56.45 11.09
CA GLY A 262 -9.18 55.41 11.11
C GLY A 262 -9.52 54.82 9.73
N THR A 263 -8.63 55.00 8.75
CA THR A 263 -8.89 54.60 7.35
C THR A 263 -7.93 53.52 6.87
N TRP A 264 -8.46 52.61 6.05
CA TRP A 264 -7.68 51.61 5.34
C TRP A 264 -7.19 52.19 4.02
N SER A 265 -5.87 52.28 3.86
CA SER A 265 -5.27 52.65 2.58
C SER A 265 -5.42 51.50 1.58
N ARG A 266 -6.19 51.72 0.52
CA ARG A 266 -6.33 50.76 -0.60
C ARG A 266 -5.03 50.79 -1.39
N ARG A 267 -4.27 49.69 -1.38
CA ARG A 267 -3.04 49.58 -2.17
C ARG A 267 -3.38 49.81 -3.65
N ASP A 268 -2.57 50.61 -4.35
CA ASP A 268 -2.80 50.96 -5.75
C ASP A 268 -2.94 49.69 -6.62
N SER A 269 -3.86 49.73 -7.58
CA SER A 269 -4.17 48.63 -8.50
C SER A 269 -2.93 48.09 -9.23
N ALA A 270 -1.95 48.96 -9.50
CA ALA A 270 -0.67 48.58 -10.10
C ALA A 270 0.16 47.66 -9.20
N THR A 271 0.24 47.95 -7.90
CA THR A 271 0.93 47.12 -6.91
C THR A 271 0.21 45.80 -6.63
N LEU A 272 -1.12 45.77 -6.71
CA LEU A 272 -1.88 44.52 -6.58
C LEU A 272 -1.60 43.59 -7.77
N LYS A 273 -1.57 44.15 -8.99
CA LYS A 273 -1.25 43.39 -10.20
C LYS A 273 0.18 42.81 -10.13
N GLN A 274 1.18 43.60 -9.74
CA GLN A 274 2.54 43.10 -9.56
C GLN A 274 2.64 41.97 -8.52
N PHE A 275 1.86 42.03 -7.45
CA PHE A 275 1.83 40.96 -6.44
C PHE A 275 1.18 39.67 -6.98
N ILE A 276 0.10 39.79 -7.76
CA ILE A 276 -0.55 38.65 -8.42
C ILE A 276 0.42 38.00 -9.41
N ASP A 277 1.07 38.81 -10.25
CA ASP A 277 2.02 38.33 -11.26
C ASP A 277 3.24 37.66 -10.60
N ALA A 278 3.75 38.20 -9.49
CA ALA A 278 4.86 37.62 -8.73
C ALA A 278 4.50 36.27 -8.06
N ASN A 279 3.27 36.13 -7.56
CA ASN A 279 2.81 34.85 -7.01
C ASN A 279 2.52 33.82 -8.10
N GLN A 280 2.01 34.25 -9.25
CA GLN A 280 1.82 33.36 -10.40
C GLN A 280 3.15 32.80 -10.89
N ALA A 281 4.20 33.63 -11.01
CA ALA A 281 5.54 33.18 -11.37
C ALA A 281 6.14 32.19 -10.35
N ARG A 282 5.78 32.30 -9.07
CA ARG A 282 6.19 31.33 -8.02
C ARG A 282 5.44 30.01 -8.13
N ILE A 283 4.15 30.04 -8.47
CA ILE A 283 3.35 28.84 -8.75
C ILE A 283 3.91 28.10 -9.96
N ASP A 284 4.27 28.82 -11.02
CA ASP A 284 4.86 28.22 -12.23
C ASP A 284 6.23 27.56 -11.94
N LYS A 285 6.99 28.10 -10.98
CA LYS A 285 8.26 27.50 -10.52
C LYS A 285 8.04 26.22 -9.71
N HIS A 286 6.93 26.09 -8.97
CA HIS A 286 6.56 24.84 -8.28
C HIS A 286 6.22 23.70 -9.27
N ASP A 287 5.71 24.03 -10.46
CA ASP A 287 5.47 23.04 -11.51
C ASP A 287 6.78 22.50 -12.11
N GLU A 288 7.89 23.26 -12.08
CA GLU A 288 9.22 22.72 -12.40
C GLU A 288 9.73 21.75 -11.33
N VAL A 289 9.48 22.01 -10.05
CA VAL A 289 9.87 21.08 -8.95
C VAL A 289 9.17 19.74 -9.10
N ARG A 290 7.90 19.71 -9.54
CA ARG A 290 7.19 18.45 -9.85
C ARG A 290 7.81 17.68 -11.03
N LYS A 291 8.47 18.36 -11.97
CA LYS A 291 9.24 17.66 -13.02
C LYS A 291 10.45 16.94 -12.44
N PHE A 292 11.09 17.47 -11.39
CA PHE A 292 12.20 16.80 -10.70
C PHE A 292 11.75 15.59 -9.87
N GLU A 293 10.58 15.63 -9.24
CA GLU A 293 10.00 14.44 -8.57
C GLU A 293 9.77 13.30 -9.56
N ASN A 294 9.25 13.60 -10.75
CA ASN A 294 9.06 12.60 -11.80
C ASN A 294 10.40 11.99 -12.28
N ILE A 295 11.47 12.78 -12.35
CA ILE A 295 12.81 12.29 -12.70
C ILE A 295 13.36 11.35 -11.61
N SER A 296 13.17 11.68 -10.33
CA SER A 296 13.55 10.83 -9.20
C SER A 296 12.87 9.45 -9.23
N TYR A 297 11.57 9.42 -9.52
CA TYR A 297 10.83 8.16 -9.67
C TYR A 297 11.31 7.33 -10.86
N VAL A 298 11.66 7.97 -11.98
CA VAL A 298 12.22 7.28 -13.16
C VAL A 298 13.59 6.68 -12.82
N LEU A 299 14.47 7.42 -12.14
CA LEU A 299 15.79 6.91 -11.74
C LEU A 299 15.69 5.74 -10.75
N THR A 300 14.77 5.83 -9.79
CA THR A 300 14.52 4.74 -8.83
C THR A 300 13.99 3.48 -9.51
N ALA A 301 13.09 3.64 -10.49
CA ALA A 301 12.58 2.52 -11.27
C ALA A 301 13.68 1.87 -12.13
N VAL A 302 14.57 2.66 -12.73
CA VAL A 302 15.72 2.16 -13.48
C VAL A 302 16.68 1.39 -12.57
N ALA A 303 17.00 1.92 -11.39
CA ALA A 303 17.85 1.23 -10.42
C ALA A 303 17.25 -0.10 -9.95
N GLY A 304 15.93 -0.14 -9.70
CA GLY A 304 15.22 -1.37 -9.35
C GLY A 304 15.27 -2.42 -10.47
N ALA A 305 15.07 -2.02 -11.72
CA ALA A 305 15.16 -2.91 -12.87
C ALA A 305 16.57 -3.51 -13.04
N LEU A 306 17.62 -2.70 -12.86
CA LEU A 306 19.01 -3.16 -12.89
C LEU A 306 19.32 -4.15 -11.76
N GLY A 307 18.77 -3.93 -10.56
CA GLY A 307 18.91 -4.86 -9.43
C GLY A 307 18.31 -6.23 -9.71
N VAL A 308 17.11 -6.28 -10.30
CA VAL A 308 16.48 -7.55 -10.70
C VAL A 308 17.28 -8.26 -11.78
N ALA A 309 17.76 -7.52 -12.79
CA ALA A 309 18.59 -8.09 -13.86
C ALA A 309 19.88 -8.72 -13.31
N ALA A 310 20.53 -8.09 -12.31
CA ALA A 310 21.72 -8.62 -11.67
C ALA A 310 21.45 -9.94 -10.92
N VAL A 311 20.30 -10.06 -10.23
CA VAL A 311 19.90 -11.30 -9.54
C VAL A 311 19.65 -12.43 -10.55
N VAL A 312 18.97 -12.14 -11.66
CA VAL A 312 18.71 -13.15 -12.70
C VAL A 312 20.02 -13.63 -13.32
N LEU A 313 20.95 -12.73 -13.64
CA LEU A 313 22.27 -13.09 -14.15
C LEU A 313 23.04 -13.98 -13.17
N PHE A 314 23.02 -13.65 -11.88
CA PHE A 314 23.67 -14.47 -10.84
C PHE A 314 23.16 -15.92 -10.81
N PHE A 315 21.85 -16.14 -10.96
CA PHE A 315 21.28 -17.50 -10.98
C PHE A 315 21.56 -18.26 -12.27
N VAL A 316 21.54 -17.58 -13.43
CA VAL A 316 21.87 -18.20 -14.72
C VAL A 316 23.33 -18.67 -14.73
N GLU A 317 24.24 -17.85 -14.24
CA GLU A 317 25.67 -18.15 -14.19
C GLU A 317 26.03 -19.17 -13.11
N GLY A 318 25.33 -19.16 -11.97
CA GLY A 318 25.48 -20.19 -10.93
C GLY A 318 25.01 -21.59 -11.36
N SER A 319 24.04 -21.67 -12.28
CA SER A 319 23.50 -22.95 -12.76
C SER A 319 24.40 -23.68 -13.78
N SER A 320 25.34 -22.97 -14.41
CA SER A 320 26.23 -23.55 -15.43
C SER A 320 27.43 -24.29 -14.84
N ALA A 321 27.75 -24.06 -13.56
CA ALA A 321 28.91 -24.66 -12.90
C ALA A 321 28.67 -26.07 -12.33
N SER A 322 27.43 -26.56 -12.26
CA SER A 322 27.12 -27.88 -11.66
C SER A 322 27.04 -29.04 -12.67
N SER A 323 27.02 -28.77 -13.98
CA SER A 323 26.75 -29.82 -14.98
C SER A 323 27.96 -30.70 -15.33
N ASP A 324 29.18 -30.39 -14.87
CA ASP A 324 30.40 -31.08 -15.35
C ASP A 324 30.87 -32.23 -14.44
N ARG A 325 30.16 -32.55 -13.34
CA ARG A 325 30.59 -33.60 -12.39
C ARG A 325 29.87 -34.95 -12.47
N ASP A 326 28.74 -35.06 -13.17
CA ASP A 326 27.91 -36.28 -13.11
C ASP A 326 28.06 -37.25 -14.31
N SER A 327 28.98 -37.01 -15.25
CA SER A 327 29.11 -37.84 -16.45
C SER A 327 30.03 -39.08 -16.33
N LYS A 328 30.42 -39.49 -15.11
CA LYS A 328 31.31 -40.66 -14.88
C LYS A 328 30.73 -41.81 -14.04
N ALA A 329 29.41 -41.88 -13.83
CA ALA A 329 28.79 -43.05 -13.20
C ALA A 329 28.27 -44.04 -14.24
N SER A 330 29.02 -45.14 -14.38
CA SER A 330 28.82 -46.25 -15.32
C SER A 330 27.44 -46.90 -15.25
N PHE A 331 26.92 -47.21 -16.43
CA PHE A 331 25.78 -48.10 -16.67
C PHE A 331 26.05 -49.51 -16.10
N ALA A 332 25.14 -50.00 -15.26
CA ALA A 332 24.93 -51.43 -15.05
C ALA A 332 23.49 -51.77 -15.46
N PRO A 333 23.25 -52.73 -16.37
CA PRO A 333 21.91 -53.17 -16.70
C PRO A 333 21.41 -54.13 -15.61
N MET A 334 20.33 -53.75 -14.92
CA MET A 334 19.66 -54.64 -13.97
C MET A 334 18.42 -55.25 -14.64
N ILE A 335 18.50 -56.56 -14.88
CA ILE A 335 17.48 -57.41 -15.48
C ILE A 335 16.53 -57.94 -14.38
N GLY A 336 15.24 -57.58 -14.51
CA GLY A 336 14.03 -58.35 -14.11
C GLY A 336 13.71 -58.54 -12.61
N PRO A 337 12.62 -59.25 -12.27
CA PRO A 337 11.34 -59.48 -12.97
C PRO A 337 10.10 -59.01 -12.15
N GLY A 338 8.92 -59.01 -12.78
CA GLY A 338 7.69 -58.40 -12.27
C GLY A 338 6.93 -59.14 -11.17
N VAL A 339 5.81 -58.52 -10.73
CA VAL A 339 4.73 -59.19 -9.99
C VAL A 339 3.37 -58.58 -10.38
N ALA A 340 2.40 -59.49 -10.44
CA ALA A 340 1.00 -59.40 -10.80
C ALA A 340 0.13 -58.33 -10.11
N GLY A 341 -0.84 -57.82 -10.86
CA GLY A 341 -2.26 -58.11 -10.63
C GLY A 341 -2.94 -57.54 -9.37
N ALA A 342 -3.82 -56.55 -9.58
CA ALA A 342 -4.95 -56.30 -8.69
C ALA A 342 -6.18 -55.91 -9.51
N SER A 343 -7.18 -56.79 -9.47
CA SER A 343 -8.53 -56.64 -10.01
C SER A 343 -9.33 -55.60 -9.21
N LEU A 344 -10.06 -54.74 -9.93
CA LEU A 344 -11.01 -53.79 -9.36
C LEU A 344 -12.42 -54.41 -9.41
N ASP A 345 -13.00 -54.69 -8.24
CA ASP A 345 -14.40 -55.11 -8.10
C ASP A 345 -15.26 -53.85 -7.85
N MET A 346 -16.18 -53.53 -8.77
CA MET A 346 -17.18 -52.49 -8.61
C MET A 346 -18.56 -53.15 -8.59
N ARG A 347 -19.21 -53.12 -7.43
CA ARG A 347 -20.64 -53.40 -7.29
C ARG A 347 -21.42 -52.08 -7.33
N PHE A 348 -22.39 -52.01 -8.24
CA PHE A 348 -23.56 -51.13 -8.17
C PHE A 348 -24.77 -51.98 -7.83
#